data_AF-A0A453G962-F1
#
_entry.id   AF-A0A453G962-F1
#
_cell.length_a   1.000
_cell.length_b   1.000
_cell.length_c   1.000
_cell.angle_alpha   90.00
_cell.angle_beta   90.00
_cell.angle_gamma   90.00
#
_symmetry.space_group_name_H-M   'P 1'
#
loop_
_entity.id
_entity.type
_entity.pdbx_description
1 polymer ?
#
loop_
_entity_poly.entity_id
_entity_poly.type
_entity_poly.pdbx_seq_one_letter_code
_entity_poly.pdbx_strand_id
1 'polypeptide(L)'
;MTEIEDLQAPRSLPYAPLCIKDPREYFDSQQANALRPLGSNDGRKARSCSLSTDDAFRHLMDQISSVKMNCPVVQSDVALKVLNELNEGISRSRRLNLKNPQDSLLGRLPHRTRDELMDHWTAIQELLRHFWSSYPITTAVLSNKVQRLKEAMTQIYQKLQDIKESAQPDVRHEISQLVKPMTQALDAAFYHDQQQKSSKAGTGSKPNGF
;
A
#
# COMPACT_ATOMS: atom_id res chain seq x y z
N MET A 1 39.23 6.74 -46.10
CA MET A 1 37.94 7.35 -45.74
C MET A 1 37.71 7.00 -44.29
N THR A 2 37.70 7.97 -43.38
CA THR A 2 37.65 7.74 -41.93
C THR A 2 36.20 7.52 -41.52
N GLU A 3 35.87 6.35 -40.99
CA GLU A 3 34.51 6.04 -40.54
C GLU A 3 34.15 6.86 -39.29
N ILE A 4 32.94 7.44 -39.28
CA ILE A 4 32.42 8.23 -38.16
C ILE A 4 31.67 7.28 -37.22
N GLU A 5 32.24 7.02 -36.04
CA GLU A 5 31.73 6.04 -35.06
C GLU A 5 30.26 6.31 -34.66
N ASP A 6 29.84 7.57 -34.58
CA ASP A 6 28.47 7.97 -34.22
C ASP A 6 27.41 7.62 -35.28
N LEU A 7 27.82 7.38 -36.53
CA LEU A 7 26.91 7.02 -37.63
C LEU A 7 26.85 5.50 -37.88
N GLN A 8 27.59 4.71 -37.12
CA GLN A 8 27.53 3.26 -37.21
C GLN A 8 26.24 2.72 -36.57
N ALA A 9 25.71 1.63 -37.10
CA ALA A 9 24.58 0.95 -36.48
C ALA A 9 24.92 0.57 -35.02
N PRO A 10 23.96 0.64 -34.08
CA PRO A 10 24.20 0.24 -32.69
C PRO A 10 24.86 -1.13 -32.64
N ARG A 11 26.00 -1.24 -31.95
CA ARG A 11 26.71 -2.51 -31.78
C ARG A 11 25.70 -3.55 -31.26
N SER A 12 25.49 -4.62 -32.01
CA SER A 12 24.57 -5.68 -31.62
C SER A 12 25.06 -6.29 -30.31
N LEU A 13 24.42 -5.93 -29.19
CA LEU A 13 24.71 -6.56 -27.90
C LEU A 13 24.33 -8.04 -28.00
N PRO A 14 25.15 -8.96 -27.49
CA PRO A 14 24.82 -10.38 -27.52
C PRO A 14 23.50 -10.61 -26.77
N TYR A 15 22.53 -11.19 -27.46
CA TYR A 15 21.26 -11.59 -26.86
C TYR A 15 21.51 -12.72 -25.87
N ALA A 16 21.19 -12.49 -24.59
CA ALA A 16 21.21 -13.51 -23.56
C ALA A 16 19.80 -14.12 -23.43
N PRO A 17 19.55 -15.35 -23.94
CA PRO A 17 18.24 -15.99 -23.78
C PRO A 17 17.98 -16.27 -22.30
N LEU A 18 16.81 -15.84 -21.82
CA LEU A 18 16.37 -16.12 -20.45
C LEU A 18 15.80 -17.55 -20.39
N CYS A 19 16.56 -18.47 -19.81
CA CYS A 19 16.09 -19.83 -19.56
C CYS A 19 15.34 -19.91 -18.23
N ILE A 20 14.02 -19.72 -18.29
CA ILE A 20 13.13 -19.95 -17.13
C ILE A 20 13.08 -21.46 -16.88
N LYS A 21 13.53 -21.91 -15.70
CA LYS A 21 13.58 -23.34 -15.34
C LYS A 21 12.18 -23.94 -15.18
N ASP A 22 11.38 -23.34 -14.30
CA ASP A 22 9.98 -23.69 -14.11
C ASP A 22 9.12 -22.42 -14.11
N PRO A 23 8.31 -22.19 -15.16
CA PRO A 23 7.39 -21.06 -15.21
C PRO A 23 6.35 -21.04 -14.07
N ARG A 24 6.08 -22.18 -13.42
CA ARG A 24 5.09 -22.30 -12.34
C ARG A 24 5.52 -21.61 -11.06
N GLU A 25 6.83 -21.59 -10.76
CA GLU A 25 7.38 -20.91 -9.58
C GLU A 25 7.00 -19.43 -9.53
N TYR A 26 6.88 -18.78 -10.70
CA TYR A 26 6.38 -17.40 -10.78
C TYR A 26 4.95 -17.27 -10.25
N PHE A 27 4.05 -18.19 -10.58
CA PHE A 27 2.65 -18.13 -10.14
C PHE A 27 2.48 -18.57 -8.69
N ASP A 28 3.20 -19.61 -8.27
CA ASP A 28 3.09 -20.16 -6.92
C ASP A 28 3.67 -19.21 -5.87
N SER A 29 4.77 -18.51 -6.18
CA SER A 29 5.36 -17.50 -5.29
C SER A 29 4.47 -16.25 -5.14
N GLN A 30 3.76 -15.86 -6.19
CA GLN A 30 2.79 -14.75 -6.14
C GLN A 30 1.58 -15.13 -5.27
N GLN A 31 1.06 -16.35 -5.39
CA GLN A 31 -0.02 -16.85 -4.54
C GLN A 31 0.41 -16.95 -3.07
N ALA A 32 1.61 -17.48 -2.80
CA ALA A 32 2.16 -17.55 -1.45
C ALA A 32 2.34 -16.16 -0.82
N ASN A 33 2.77 -15.15 -1.59
CA ASN A 33 2.92 -13.78 -1.10
C ASN A 33 1.60 -13.01 -0.99
N ALA A 34 0.56 -13.35 -1.77
CA ALA A 34 -0.78 -12.77 -1.64
C ALA A 34 -1.51 -13.23 -0.36
N LEU A 35 -1.20 -14.42 0.14
CA LEU A 35 -1.76 -14.97 1.39
C LEU A 35 -1.01 -14.52 2.66
N ARG A 36 0.20 -13.95 2.53
CA ARG A 36 1.00 -13.45 3.67
C ARG A 36 0.61 -12.08 4.28
N PRO A 37 -0.01 -11.10 3.61
CA PRO A 37 -0.28 -9.79 4.20
C PRO A 37 -1.54 -9.79 5.05
N LEU A 38 -2.42 -10.78 4.87
CA LEU A 38 -3.50 -11.02 5.81
C LEU A 38 -2.88 -11.71 7.02
N GLY A 39 -2.38 -10.92 7.96
CA GLY A 39 -2.08 -11.33 9.32
C GLY A 39 -3.35 -11.88 9.98
N SER A 40 -3.77 -13.05 9.53
CA SER A 40 -4.92 -13.76 10.04
C SER A 40 -4.39 -14.60 11.18
N ASN A 41 -4.36 -13.98 12.36
CA ASN A 41 -4.55 -14.67 13.65
C ASN A 41 -5.95 -15.28 13.74
N ASP A 42 -6.44 -15.85 12.64
CA ASP A 42 -7.65 -16.65 12.61
C ASP A 42 -7.19 -18.04 12.19
N GLY A 43 -7.40 -19.01 13.07
CA GLY A 43 -6.89 -20.37 13.01
C GLY A 43 -7.44 -21.21 11.86
N ARG A 44 -7.58 -20.64 10.66
CA ARG A 44 -7.73 -21.38 9.43
C ARG A 44 -6.37 -21.97 9.07
N LYS A 45 -6.05 -23.07 9.77
CA LYS A 45 -5.11 -24.08 9.27
C LYS A 45 -5.34 -24.17 7.77
N ALA A 46 -4.30 -23.94 6.96
CA ALA A 46 -4.29 -24.40 5.59
C ALA A 46 -4.88 -25.81 5.64
N ARG A 47 -6.09 -25.99 5.12
CA ARG A 47 -6.67 -27.31 5.01
C ARG A 47 -5.77 -27.98 3.98
N SER A 48 -4.76 -28.67 4.47
CA SER A 48 -4.08 -29.72 3.73
C SER A 48 -5.19 -30.70 3.38
N CYS A 49 -5.86 -30.47 2.26
CA CYS A 49 -6.70 -31.46 1.64
C CYS A 49 -5.74 -32.55 1.17
N SER A 50 -5.40 -33.45 2.08
CA SER A 50 -4.57 -34.64 1.83
C SER A 50 -5.41 -35.73 1.18
N LEU A 51 -6.37 -35.36 0.33
CA LEU A 51 -7.11 -36.33 -0.45
C LEU A 51 -6.21 -36.73 -1.60
N SER A 52 -6.01 -38.03 -1.77
CA SER A 52 -5.42 -38.52 -3.00
C SER A 52 -6.31 -38.08 -4.17
N THR A 53 -5.74 -37.91 -5.36
CA THR A 53 -6.47 -37.54 -6.57
C THR A 53 -7.67 -38.48 -6.81
N ASP A 54 -7.52 -39.75 -6.42
CA ASP A 54 -8.55 -40.77 -6.53
C ASP A 54 -9.69 -40.58 -5.51
N ASP A 55 -9.38 -40.24 -4.25
CA ASP A 55 -10.40 -39.96 -3.24
C ASP A 55 -11.18 -38.67 -3.55
N ALA A 56 -10.50 -37.65 -4.08
CA ALA A 56 -11.14 -36.43 -4.54
C ALA A 56 -12.09 -36.70 -5.72
N PHE A 57 -11.67 -37.55 -6.66
CA PHE A 57 -12.51 -37.96 -7.79
C PHE A 57 -13.73 -38.75 -7.33
N ARG A 58 -13.55 -39.75 -6.45
CA ARG A 58 -14.65 -40.52 -5.88
C ARG A 58 -15.64 -39.64 -5.12
N HIS A 59 -15.15 -38.71 -4.30
CA HIS A 59 -15.98 -37.76 -3.57
C HIS A 59 -16.76 -36.82 -4.51
N LEU A 60 -16.13 -36.36 -5.60
CA LEU A 60 -16.80 -35.54 -6.61
C LEU A 60 -17.89 -36.32 -7.35
N MET A 61 -17.63 -37.57 -7.72
CA MET A 61 -18.62 -38.43 -8.38
C MET A 61 -19.81 -38.75 -7.47
N ASP A 62 -19.56 -38.97 -6.17
CA ASP A 62 -20.62 -39.17 -5.16
C ASP A 62 -21.46 -37.90 -4.94
N GLN A 63 -20.81 -36.72 -4.94
CA GLN A 63 -21.53 -35.44 -4.90
C GLN A 63 -22.37 -35.21 -6.16
N ILE A 64 -21.84 -35.45 -7.36
CA ILE A 64 -22.62 -35.31 -8.62
C ILE A 64 -23.82 -36.26 -8.61
N SER A 65 -23.65 -37.48 -8.09
CA SER A 65 -24.72 -38.47 -7.99
C SER A 65 -25.82 -38.08 -6.98
N SER A 66 -25.48 -37.26 -5.97
CA SER A 66 -26.43 -36.77 -4.95
C SER A 66 -27.06 -35.41 -5.27
N VAL A 67 -26.64 -34.73 -6.34
CA VAL A 67 -27.24 -33.47 -6.79
C VAL A 67 -28.63 -33.75 -7.39
N LYS A 68 -29.66 -33.28 -6.70
CA LYS A 68 -31.05 -33.32 -7.17
C LYS A 68 -31.40 -32.00 -7.87
N MET A 69 -31.82 -32.05 -9.13
CA MET A 69 -32.06 -30.85 -9.98
C MET A 69 -33.24 -29.96 -9.53
N ASN A 70 -33.97 -30.34 -8.47
CA ASN A 70 -35.16 -29.63 -8.01
C ASN A 70 -34.91 -28.75 -6.78
N CYS A 71 -33.65 -28.49 -6.42
CA CYS A 71 -33.30 -27.57 -5.34
C CYS A 71 -33.20 -26.14 -5.89
N PRO A 72 -33.84 -25.14 -5.25
CA PRO A 72 -33.61 -23.75 -5.62
C PRO A 72 -32.12 -23.43 -5.42
N VAL A 73 -31.47 -22.94 -6.48
CA VAL A 73 -30.02 -22.64 -6.53
C VAL A 73 -29.60 -21.65 -5.42
N VAL A 74 -30.53 -20.81 -4.98
CA VAL A 74 -30.33 -19.86 -3.88
C VAL A 74 -31.55 -19.95 -2.97
N GLN A 75 -31.31 -20.07 -1.66
CA GLN A 75 -32.39 -19.99 -0.68
C GLN A 75 -32.93 -18.56 -0.61
N SER A 76 -34.25 -18.41 -0.58
CA SER A 76 -34.92 -17.10 -0.68
C SER A 76 -34.54 -16.14 0.45
N ASP A 77 -34.27 -16.66 1.65
CA ASP A 77 -33.80 -15.92 2.81
C ASP A 77 -32.38 -15.37 2.62
N VAL A 78 -31.48 -16.16 2.02
CA VAL A 78 -30.12 -15.74 1.69
C VAL A 78 -30.15 -14.64 0.62
N ALA A 79 -31.00 -14.79 -0.40
CA ALA A 79 -31.18 -13.77 -1.43
C ALA A 79 -31.68 -12.44 -0.84
N LEU A 80 -32.64 -12.48 0.09
CA LEU A 80 -33.12 -11.30 0.80
C LEU A 80 -32.06 -10.66 1.69
N LYS A 81 -31.24 -11.48 2.36
CA LYS A 81 -30.13 -10.98 3.18
C LYS A 81 -29.09 -10.26 2.32
N VAL A 82 -28.69 -10.85 1.20
CA VAL A 82 -27.76 -10.24 0.24
C VAL A 82 -28.34 -8.93 -0.31
N LEU A 83 -29.63 -8.92 -0.67
CA LEU A 83 -30.30 -7.72 -1.16
C LEU A 83 -30.32 -6.60 -0.11
N ASN A 84 -30.62 -6.93 1.15
CA ASN A 84 -30.62 -5.96 2.25
C ASN A 84 -29.22 -5.42 2.54
N GLU A 85 -28.21 -6.30 2.59
CA GLU A 85 -26.81 -5.89 2.75
C GLU A 85 -26.33 -5.00 1.59
N LEU A 86 -26.70 -5.34 0.36
CA LEU A 86 -26.38 -4.54 -0.82
C LEU A 86 -27.10 -3.19 -0.80
N ASN A 87 -28.38 -3.15 -0.41
CA ASN A 87 -29.15 -1.91 -0.30
C ASN A 87 -28.59 -0.98 0.77
N GLU A 88 -28.16 -1.52 1.92
CA GLU A 88 -27.43 -0.79 2.95
C GLU A 88 -26.07 -0.30 2.44
N GLY A 89 -25.34 -1.14 1.72
CA GLY A 89 -24.05 -0.82 1.10
C GLY A 89 -24.16 0.29 0.07
N ILE A 90 -25.15 0.22 -0.83
CA ILE A 90 -25.44 1.26 -1.82
C ILE A 90 -25.89 2.54 -1.12
N SER A 91 -26.71 2.46 -0.08
CA SER A 91 -27.13 3.65 0.69
C SER A 91 -25.97 4.31 1.43
N ARG A 92 -24.98 3.54 1.91
CA ARG A 92 -23.73 4.07 2.49
C ARG A 92 -22.82 4.66 1.41
N SER A 93 -22.64 3.97 0.28
CA SER A 93 -21.85 4.43 -0.85
C SER A 93 -22.43 5.68 -1.49
N ARG A 94 -23.76 5.77 -1.63
CA ARG A 94 -24.47 6.94 -2.15
C ARG A 94 -24.35 8.13 -1.20
N ARG A 95 -24.37 7.93 0.12
CA ARG A 95 -24.07 9.00 1.08
C ARG A 95 -22.63 9.56 0.95
N LEU A 96 -21.69 8.75 0.46
CA LEU A 96 -20.31 9.17 0.20
C LEU A 96 -20.13 9.77 -1.21
N ASN A 97 -20.87 9.29 -2.21
CA ASN A 97 -20.69 9.66 -3.63
C ASN A 97 -21.71 10.67 -4.18
N LEU A 98 -22.82 10.94 -3.47
CA LEU A 98 -23.89 11.86 -3.92
C LEU A 98 -23.81 13.25 -3.28
N LYS A 99 -22.61 13.70 -2.91
CA LYS A 99 -22.31 15.11 -2.70
C LYS A 99 -21.87 15.69 -4.04
N ASN A 100 -22.36 16.86 -4.41
CA ASN A 100 -22.00 17.54 -5.66
C ASN A 100 -20.46 17.49 -5.86
N PRO A 101 -19.92 17.48 -7.09
CA PRO A 101 -18.49 17.69 -7.29
C PRO A 101 -17.98 19.03 -6.70
N GLN A 102 -18.89 19.99 -6.49
CA GLN A 102 -18.67 21.24 -5.73
C GLN A 102 -18.69 21.08 -4.19
N ASP A 103 -19.27 19.99 -3.67
CA ASP A 103 -19.17 19.52 -2.27
C ASP A 103 -17.95 18.58 -2.06
N SER A 104 -16.94 18.67 -2.94
CA SER A 104 -15.63 18.08 -2.67
C SER A 104 -15.16 18.48 -1.28
N LEU A 105 -14.53 17.59 -0.52
CA LEU A 105 -14.00 17.92 0.82
C LEU A 105 -13.22 19.23 0.79
N LEU A 106 -12.46 19.48 -0.28
CA LEU A 106 -11.69 20.70 -0.52
C LEU A 106 -12.55 21.94 -0.81
N GLY A 107 -13.73 21.79 -1.38
CA GLY A 107 -14.66 22.88 -1.70
C GLY A 107 -15.39 23.43 -0.48
N ARG A 108 -15.41 22.68 0.62
CA ARG A 108 -16.10 23.04 1.86
C ARG A 108 -15.21 23.76 2.88
N LEU A 109 -13.89 23.75 2.69
CA LEU A 109 -12.96 24.53 3.51
C LEU A 109 -12.91 26.00 3.04
N PRO A 110 -12.58 26.93 3.96
CA PRO A 110 -12.14 28.26 3.58
C PRO A 110 -10.98 28.19 2.57
N HIS A 111 -11.05 28.98 1.49
CA HIS A 111 -10.06 28.96 0.40
C HIS A 111 -8.61 29.10 0.91
N ARG A 112 -8.37 30.01 1.85
CA ARG A 112 -7.07 30.18 2.52
C ARG A 112 -6.54 28.88 3.11
N THR A 113 -7.34 28.18 3.91
CA THR A 113 -6.91 26.95 4.61
C THR A 113 -6.66 25.83 3.62
N ARG A 114 -7.47 25.75 2.57
CA ARG A 114 -7.27 24.80 1.47
C ARG A 114 -5.94 25.03 0.78
N ASP A 115 -5.63 26.27 0.43
CA ASP A 115 -4.42 26.62 -0.32
C ASP A 115 -3.16 26.38 0.54
N GLU A 116 -3.19 26.79 1.82
CA GLU A 116 -2.13 26.48 2.80
C GLU A 116 -1.89 24.96 2.93
N LEU A 117 -2.96 24.16 2.94
CA LEU A 117 -2.87 22.71 3.05
C LEU A 117 -2.28 22.06 1.78
N MET A 118 -2.60 22.59 0.60
CA MET A 118 -2.01 22.15 -0.67
C MET A 118 -0.53 22.51 -0.78
N ASP A 119 -0.14 23.69 -0.29
CA ASP A 119 1.26 24.10 -0.22
C ASP A 119 2.05 23.18 0.72
N HIS A 120 1.50 22.88 1.90
CA HIS A 120 2.11 21.92 2.82
C HIS A 120 2.22 20.52 2.23
N TRP A 121 1.20 20.06 1.49
CA TRP A 121 1.27 18.76 0.82
C TRP A 121 2.39 18.71 -0.22
N THR A 122 2.50 19.74 -1.05
CA THR A 122 3.55 19.84 -2.07
C THR A 122 4.93 19.84 -1.42
N ALA A 123 5.10 20.61 -0.34
CA ALA A 123 6.34 20.62 0.43
C ALA A 123 6.68 19.25 1.04
N ILE A 124 5.69 18.55 1.60
CA ILE A 124 5.87 17.20 2.15
C ILE A 124 6.31 16.23 1.06
N GLN A 125 5.67 16.26 -0.11
CA GLN A 125 6.03 15.40 -1.24
C GLN A 125 7.49 15.58 -1.64
N GLU A 126 7.98 16.82 -1.76
CA GLU A 126 9.37 17.07 -2.14
C GLU A 126 10.37 16.72 -1.03
N LEU A 127 10.03 17.01 0.24
CA LEU A 127 10.84 16.59 1.38
C LEU A 127 10.97 15.06 1.44
N LEU A 128 9.87 14.33 1.24
CA LEU A 128 9.86 12.87 1.21
C LEU A 128 10.66 12.34 0.02
N ARG A 129 10.53 12.93 -1.17
CA ARG A 129 11.33 12.55 -2.33
C ARG A 129 12.83 12.68 -2.05
N HIS A 130 13.25 13.81 -1.47
CA HIS A 130 14.64 14.00 -1.07
C HIS A 130 15.09 13.05 0.05
N PHE A 131 14.21 12.75 1.01
CA PHE A 131 14.49 11.81 2.08
C PHE A 131 14.74 10.41 1.54
N TRP A 132 13.82 9.87 0.74
CA TRP A 132 13.96 8.53 0.15
C TRP A 132 15.14 8.43 -0.83
N SER A 133 15.41 9.48 -1.61
CA SER A 133 16.58 9.53 -2.49
C SER A 133 17.93 9.53 -1.76
N SER A 134 17.94 9.81 -0.45
CA SER A 134 19.17 9.86 0.35
C SER A 134 19.55 8.49 0.92
N TYR A 135 18.78 7.42 0.64
CA TYR A 135 19.09 6.06 1.07
C TYR A 135 19.74 5.24 -0.06
N PRO A 136 20.69 4.34 0.28
CA PRO A 136 21.22 4.09 1.62
C PRO A 136 22.12 5.23 2.13
N ILE A 137 22.03 5.54 3.43
CA ILE A 137 22.87 6.57 4.07
C ILE A 137 24.28 5.99 4.28
N THR A 138 25.17 6.28 3.34
CA THR A 138 26.55 5.79 3.30
C THR A 138 27.59 6.82 3.76
N THR A 139 27.26 8.11 3.74
CA THR A 139 28.20 9.20 4.08
C THR A 139 27.68 10.13 5.16
N ALA A 140 28.59 10.82 5.87
CA ALA A 140 28.24 11.83 6.87
C ALA A 140 27.45 13.01 6.28
N VAL A 141 27.74 13.38 5.02
CA VAL A 141 27.01 14.44 4.30
C VAL A 141 25.55 14.05 4.09
N LEU A 142 25.28 12.81 3.68
CA LEU A 142 23.92 12.28 3.54
C LEU A 142 23.21 12.21 4.90
N SER A 143 23.91 11.82 5.97
CA SER A 143 23.36 11.81 7.32
C SER A 143 22.91 13.19 7.78
N ASN A 144 23.75 14.22 7.57
CA ASN A 144 23.41 15.60 7.90
C ASN A 144 22.24 16.13 7.05
N LYS A 145 22.18 15.75 5.77
CA LYS A 145 21.05 16.08 4.90
C LYS A 145 19.75 15.46 5.42
N VAL A 146 19.74 14.18 5.77
CA VAL A 146 18.56 13.49 6.30
C VAL A 146 18.09 14.11 7.62
N GLN A 147 19.01 14.50 8.49
CA GLN A 147 18.67 15.19 9.74
C GLN A 147 17.99 16.54 9.47
N ARG A 148 18.49 17.35 8.53
CA ARG A 148 17.84 18.62 8.11
C ARG A 148 16.45 18.39 7.50
N LEU A 149 16.31 17.36 6.67
CA LEU A 149 15.02 16.98 6.07
C LEU A 149 14.03 16.57 7.16
N LYS A 150 14.47 15.82 8.17
CA LYS A 150 13.65 15.43 9.31
C LYS A 150 13.15 16.64 10.10
N GLU A 151 14.03 17.60 10.40
CA GLU A 151 13.67 18.84 11.09
C GLU A 151 12.60 19.63 10.30
N ALA A 152 12.78 19.77 8.98
CA ALA A 152 11.79 20.41 8.12
C ALA A 152 10.45 19.65 8.09
N MET A 153 10.49 18.32 8.02
CA MET A 153 9.29 17.47 8.10
C MET A 153 8.56 17.64 9.44
N THR A 154 9.28 17.68 10.57
CA THR A 154 8.70 17.91 11.89
C THR A 154 8.06 19.28 12.01
N GLN A 155 8.65 20.32 11.43
CA GLN A 155 8.05 21.66 11.41
C GLN A 155 6.72 21.68 10.65
N ILE A 156 6.63 21.01 9.50
CA ILE A 156 5.37 20.93 8.76
C ILE A 156 4.36 20.06 9.52
N TYR A 157 4.80 18.97 10.14
CA TYR A 157 3.94 18.12 10.97
C TYR A 157 3.25 18.93 12.08
N GLN A 158 4.00 19.79 12.78
CA GLN A 158 3.44 20.66 13.81
C GLN A 158 2.42 21.65 13.22
N LYS A 159 2.75 22.31 12.11
CA LYS A 159 1.83 23.24 11.43
C LYS A 159 0.53 22.56 11.01
N LEU A 160 0.58 21.32 10.51
CA LEU A 160 -0.60 20.55 10.17
C LEU A 160 -1.48 20.25 11.39
N GLN A 161 -0.86 19.97 12.54
CA GLN A 161 -1.59 19.76 13.79
C GLN A 161 -2.21 21.06 14.30
N ASP A 162 -1.48 22.18 14.22
CA ASP A 162 -1.98 23.51 14.60
C ASP A 162 -3.20 23.91 13.73
N ILE A 163 -3.15 23.67 12.41
CA ILE A 163 -4.28 23.90 11.49
C ILE A 163 -5.50 23.06 11.88
N LYS A 164 -5.29 21.82 12.29
CA LYS A 164 -6.37 20.91 12.73
C LYS A 164 -6.97 21.30 14.10
N GLU A 165 -6.17 21.87 14.99
CA GLU A 165 -6.62 22.29 16.33
C GLU A 165 -7.27 23.68 16.32
N SER A 166 -6.80 24.60 15.49
CA SER A 166 -7.39 25.93 15.31
C SER A 166 -8.63 25.96 14.42
N ALA A 167 -8.94 24.84 13.74
CA ALA A 167 -10.12 24.69 12.91
C ALA A 167 -11.44 24.77 13.69
N GLN A 168 -12.44 25.41 13.08
CA GLN A 168 -13.80 25.41 13.61
C GLN A 168 -14.39 23.98 13.65
N PRO A 169 -15.23 23.66 14.65
CA PRO A 169 -15.76 22.31 14.86
C PRO A 169 -16.49 21.74 13.63
N ASP A 170 -17.16 22.61 12.85
CA ASP A 170 -17.94 22.23 11.67
C ASP A 170 -17.09 21.73 10.50
N VAL A 171 -15.84 22.21 10.37
CA VAL A 171 -14.89 21.83 9.29
C VAL A 171 -13.72 20.99 9.80
N ARG A 172 -13.57 20.86 11.12
CA ARG A 172 -12.46 20.14 11.76
C ARG A 172 -12.37 18.68 11.32
N HIS A 173 -13.52 18.03 11.13
CA HIS A 173 -13.56 16.65 10.65
C HIS A 173 -13.00 16.53 9.23
N GLU A 174 -13.32 17.47 8.35
CA GLU A 174 -12.90 17.48 6.95
C GLU A 174 -11.41 17.80 6.83
N ILE A 175 -10.91 18.76 7.60
CA ILE A 175 -9.48 19.04 7.75
C ILE A 175 -8.75 17.79 8.25
N SER A 176 -9.29 17.10 9.26
CA SER A 176 -8.69 15.87 9.79
C SER A 176 -8.59 14.76 8.74
N GLN A 177 -9.61 14.62 7.88
CA GLN A 177 -9.57 13.66 6.78
C GLN A 177 -8.47 13.99 5.76
N LEU A 178 -8.27 15.28 5.45
CA LEU A 178 -7.26 15.73 4.48
C LEU A 178 -5.83 15.71 5.04
N VAL A 179 -5.66 16.02 6.32
CA VAL A 179 -4.35 16.02 7.00
C VAL A 179 -3.86 14.59 7.25
N LYS A 180 -4.75 13.63 7.50
CA LYS A 180 -4.41 12.23 7.81
C LYS A 180 -3.42 11.57 6.82
N PRO A 181 -3.62 11.60 5.50
CA PRO A 181 -2.65 11.02 4.57
C PRO A 181 -1.29 11.73 4.62
N MET A 182 -1.27 13.03 4.93
CA MET A 182 -0.04 13.80 5.06
C MET A 182 0.76 13.38 6.29
N THR A 183 0.10 13.27 7.45
CA THR A 183 0.75 12.82 8.69
C THR A 183 1.22 11.37 8.56
N GLN A 184 0.42 10.50 7.96
CA GLN A 184 0.81 9.10 7.72
C GLN A 184 2.08 8.97 6.87
N ALA A 185 2.22 9.80 5.82
CA ALA A 185 3.42 9.79 4.98
C ALA A 185 4.67 10.24 5.75
N LEU A 186 4.53 11.25 6.63
CA LEU A 186 5.61 11.71 7.51
C LEU A 186 5.96 10.67 8.57
N ASP A 187 4.97 10.05 9.21
CA ASP A 187 5.16 8.99 10.21
C ASP A 187 5.94 7.80 9.65
N ALA A 188 5.63 7.41 8.41
CA ALA A 188 6.36 6.34 7.73
C ALA A 188 7.85 6.67 7.54
N ALA A 189 8.17 7.93 7.21
CA ALA A 189 9.56 8.38 7.09
C ALA A 189 10.28 8.39 8.45
N PHE A 190 9.63 8.89 9.50
CA PHE A 190 10.18 8.88 10.85
C PHE A 190 10.43 7.46 11.37
N TYR A 191 9.47 6.56 11.15
CA TYR A 191 9.59 5.14 11.52
C TYR A 191 10.75 4.46 10.79
N HIS A 192 10.95 4.74 9.50
CA HIS A 192 12.07 4.19 8.73
C HIS A 192 13.44 4.69 9.23
N ASP A 193 13.57 5.98 9.56
CA ASP A 193 14.81 6.52 10.14
C ASP A 193 15.13 5.89 11.51
N GLN A 194 14.10 5.68 12.34
CA GLN A 194 14.28 5.03 13.65
C GLN A 194 14.75 3.56 13.49
N GLN A 195 14.17 2.80 12.57
CA GLN A 195 14.58 1.42 12.28
C GLN A 195 16.01 1.32 11.73
N GLN A 196 16.42 2.27 10.88
CA GLN A 196 17.80 2.34 10.37
C GLN A 196 18.80 2.58 11.51
N LYS A 197 18.48 3.47 12.46
CA LYS A 197 19.32 3.75 13.61
C LYS A 197 19.43 2.57 14.58
N SER A 198 18.33 1.85 14.84
CA SER A 198 18.36 0.67 15.71
C SER A 198 19.14 -0.49 15.09
N SER A 199 19.03 -0.68 13.77
CA SER A 199 19.80 -1.71 13.04
C SER A 199 21.31 -1.42 13.01
N LYS A 200 21.70 -0.14 12.88
CA LYS A 200 23.10 0.30 12.99
C LYS A 200 23.66 0.20 14.41
N ALA A 201 22.84 0.44 15.44
CA ALA A 201 23.25 0.26 16.83
C ALA A 201 23.41 -1.23 17.21
N GLY A 202 22.53 -2.11 16.70
CA GLY A 202 22.58 -3.55 16.95
C GLY A 202 23.71 -4.31 16.25
N THR A 203 24.34 -3.71 15.23
CA THR A 203 25.49 -4.30 14.52
C THR A 203 26.85 -3.95 15.14
N GLY A 204 26.89 -3.13 16.18
CA GLY A 204 28.13 -2.67 16.84
C GLY A 204 28.73 -3.61 17.91
N SER A 205 28.20 -4.82 18.12
CA SER A 205 28.72 -5.74 19.14
C SER A 205 28.80 -7.19 18.63
N LYS A 206 29.66 -7.42 17.65
CA LYS A 206 30.31 -8.73 17.47
C LYS A 206 31.82 -8.46 17.39
N PRO A 207 32.61 -8.87 18.39
CA PRO A 207 34.05 -8.89 18.20
C PRO A 207 34.31 -9.92 17.10
N ASN A 208 34.93 -9.49 16.01
CA ASN A 208 35.45 -10.38 14.99
C ASN A 208 36.46 -11.31 15.67
N GLY A 209 36.06 -12.57 15.87
CA GLY A 209 36.97 -13.64 16.26
C GLY A 209 37.85 -13.96 15.06
N PHE A 210 39.15 -13.71 15.22
CA PHE A 210 40.18 -14.55 14.62
C PHE A 210 40.33 -15.80 15.47
#